data_AF-A0A3N9VA81-F1
#
_entry.id   AF-A0A3N9VA81-F1
#
_cell.length_a   1.000
_cell.length_b   1.000
_cell.length_c   1.000
_cell.angle_alpha   90.00
_cell.angle_beta   90.00
_cell.angle_gamma   90.00
#
_symmetry.space_group_name_H-M   'P 1'
#
loop_
_entity.id
_entity.type
_entity.pdbx_description
1 polymer ?
#
loop_
_entity_poly.entity_id
_entity_poly.type
_entity_poly.pdbx_seq_one_letter_code
_entity_poly.pdbx_strand_id
1 'polypeptide(L)'
;RSYEWPGNVRELENKVQRAVLMADSPFLQPSDLGFEGKVPAPLAPQAPLESGISLKVARDRVERELVGTVLSEQGGNIAKAAEALGVSRPTLYDLMKKHGMGGS
;
A
#
# COMPACT_ATOMS: atom_id res chain seq x y z
N ARG A 1 -22.34 -20.85 -4.74
CA ARG A 1 -22.20 -19.45 -5.19
C ARG A 1 -20.73 -19.24 -5.55
N SER A 2 -20.42 -18.77 -6.75
CA SER A 2 -19.04 -18.46 -7.18
C SER A 2 -18.74 -17.00 -6.87
N TYR A 3 -17.56 -16.70 -6.32
CA TYR A 3 -17.09 -15.35 -6.07
C TYR A 3 -16.01 -15.01 -7.10
N GLU A 4 -16.20 -13.94 -7.87
CA GLU A 4 -15.17 -13.48 -8.80
C GLU A 4 -14.06 -12.77 -8.02
N TRP A 5 -12.86 -13.33 -8.07
CA TRP A 5 -11.71 -12.76 -7.37
C TRP A 5 -11.21 -11.51 -8.10
N PRO A 6 -11.19 -10.33 -7.45
CA PRO A 6 -10.85 -9.06 -8.11
C PRO A 6 -9.34 -8.82 -8.26
N GLY A 7 -8.49 -9.65 -7.65
CA GLY A 7 -7.03 -9.48 -7.59
C GLY A 7 -6.26 -10.53 -8.41
N ASN A 8 -4.93 -10.49 -8.32
CA ASN A 8 -4.09 -11.54 -8.91
C ASN A 8 -3.97 -12.78 -7.98
N VAL A 9 -3.29 -13.84 -8.46
CA VAL A 9 -3.11 -15.12 -7.72
C VAL A 9 -2.31 -14.93 -6.42
N ARG A 10 -1.34 -14.00 -6.38
CA ARG A 10 -0.58 -13.71 -5.16
C ARG A 10 -1.45 -13.07 -4.07
N GLU A 11 -2.39 -12.23 -4.48
CA GLU A 11 -3.35 -11.65 -3.54
C GLU A 11 -4.29 -12.71 -2.96
N LEU A 12 -4.69 -13.68 -3.78
CA LEU A 12 -5.49 -14.82 -3.31
C LEU A 12 -4.70 -15.64 -2.27
N GLU A 13 -3.43 -15.93 -2.57
CA GLU A 13 -2.53 -16.64 -1.66
C GLU A 13 -2.38 -15.91 -0.31
N ASN A 14 -2.08 -14.61 -0.33
CA ASN A 14 -1.97 -13.80 0.88
C ASN A 14 -3.26 -13.77 1.70
N LYS A 15 -4.41 -13.70 1.02
CA LYS A 15 -5.73 -13.71 1.66
C LYS A 15 -6.00 -15.03 2.38
N VAL A 16 -5.70 -16.16 1.73
CA VAL A 16 -5.84 -17.50 2.33
C VAL A 16 -4.86 -17.70 3.48
N GLN A 17 -3.58 -17.32 3.32
CA GLN A 17 -2.59 -17.40 4.39
C GLN A 17 -3.02 -16.62 5.64
N ARG A 18 -3.52 -15.39 5.45
CA ARG A 18 -4.02 -14.57 6.54
C ARG A 18 -5.27 -15.17 7.20
N ALA A 19 -6.18 -15.75 6.43
CA ALA A 19 -7.36 -16.43 6.97
C ALA A 19 -6.96 -17.66 7.81
N VAL A 20 -5.97 -18.45 7.35
CA VAL A 20 -5.44 -19.59 8.12
C VAL A 20 -4.79 -19.13 9.43
N LEU A 21 -4.07 -18.01 9.42
CA LEU A 21 -3.44 -17.46 10.63
C LEU A 21 -4.45 -16.90 11.64
N MET A 22 -5.61 -16.43 11.16
CA MET A 22 -6.65 -15.80 11.99
C MET A 22 -7.80 -16.75 12.35
N ALA A 23 -7.83 -17.96 11.79
CA ALA A 23 -8.90 -18.91 12.04
C ALA A 23 -8.70 -19.63 13.37
N ASP A 24 -9.69 -19.47 14.27
CA ASP A 24 -9.76 -20.21 15.53
C ASP A 24 -10.33 -21.63 15.35
N SER A 25 -10.63 -22.04 14.11
CA SER A 25 -11.27 -23.30 13.73
C SER A 25 -10.45 -24.05 12.68
N PRO A 26 -10.46 -25.40 12.69
CA PRO A 26 -9.81 -26.20 11.66
C PRO A 26 -10.44 -26.07 10.26
N PHE A 27 -11.61 -25.43 10.16
CA PHE A 27 -12.29 -25.16 8.90
C PHE A 27 -12.45 -23.66 8.69
N LEU A 28 -11.91 -23.16 7.57
CA LEU A 28 -12.13 -21.78 7.13
C LEU A 28 -13.59 -21.59 6.70
N GLN A 29 -14.22 -20.60 7.30
CA GLN A 29 -15.53 -20.10 6.92
C GLN A 29 -15.39 -18.90 5.96
N PRO A 30 -16.42 -18.61 5.14
CA PRO A 30 -16.42 -17.42 4.27
C PRO A 30 -16.19 -16.10 5.01
N SER A 31 -16.57 -16.03 6.29
CA SER A 31 -16.29 -14.93 7.21
C SER A 31 -14.79 -14.69 7.42
N ASP A 32 -14.00 -15.75 7.50
CA ASP A 32 -12.54 -15.70 7.74
C ASP A 32 -11.80 -15.14 6.52
N LEU A 33 -12.41 -15.30 5.34
CA LEU A 33 -11.96 -14.72 4.08
C LEU A 33 -12.60 -13.35 3.81
N GLY A 34 -13.45 -12.85 4.71
CA GLY A 34 -14.13 -11.56 4.55
C GLY A 34 -15.02 -11.49 3.30
N PHE A 35 -15.65 -12.61 2.93
CA PHE A 35 -16.62 -12.67 1.82
C PHE A 35 -18.04 -12.28 2.24
N GLU A 36 -18.26 -12.03 3.53
CA GLU A 36 -19.53 -11.56 4.09
C GLU A 36 -19.56 -10.03 4.12
N GLY A 37 -19.96 -9.42 3.02
CA GLY A 37 -20.30 -8.00 3.00
C GLY A 37 -19.49 -7.20 1.98
N LYS A 38 -20.22 -6.73 0.97
CA LYS A 38 -19.76 -5.93 -0.17
C LYS A 38 -18.72 -6.65 -1.02
N VAL A 39 -19.14 -7.01 -2.24
CA VAL A 39 -18.24 -7.00 -3.39
C VAL A 39 -17.38 -5.73 -3.23
N PRO A 40 -16.06 -5.82 -3.04
CA PRO A 40 -15.21 -4.65 -3.09
C PRO A 40 -15.60 -3.94 -4.38
N ALA A 41 -16.02 -2.67 -4.29
CA ALA A 41 -16.23 -1.89 -5.50
C ALA A 41 -15.04 -2.19 -6.41
N PRO A 42 -15.25 -2.58 -7.69
CA PRO A 42 -14.15 -2.94 -8.58
C PRO A 42 -13.07 -1.90 -8.37
N LEU A 43 -11.88 -2.36 -7.96
CA LEU A 43 -10.71 -1.51 -7.72
C LEU A 43 -10.75 -0.47 -8.84
N ALA A 44 -11.08 0.78 -8.47
CA ALA A 44 -11.30 1.82 -9.46
C ALA A 44 -10.11 1.73 -10.42
N PRO A 45 -10.33 1.67 -11.75
CA PRO A 45 -9.28 1.37 -12.69
C PRO A 45 -8.08 2.21 -12.31
N GLN A 46 -7.03 1.54 -11.81
CA GLN A 46 -5.76 2.15 -11.50
C GLN A 46 -5.45 2.92 -12.78
N ALA A 47 -5.34 4.26 -12.68
CA ALA A 47 -5.16 5.09 -13.87
C ALA A 47 -4.08 4.41 -14.73
N PRO A 48 -4.37 4.11 -16.03
CA PRO A 48 -3.44 3.36 -16.85
C PRO A 48 -2.05 3.98 -16.67
N LEU A 49 -1.07 3.17 -16.27
CA LEU A 49 0.33 3.59 -16.33
C LEU A 49 0.51 4.11 -17.75
N GLU A 50 0.71 5.42 -17.91
CA GLU A 50 0.78 6.00 -19.24
C GLU A 50 1.84 5.22 -20.02
N SER A 51 1.45 4.72 -21.19
CA SER A 51 2.33 3.94 -22.05
C SER A 51 3.58 4.76 -22.35
N GLY A 52 4.72 4.36 -21.79
CA GLY A 52 6.00 5.08 -21.88
C GLY A 52 6.61 5.52 -20.54
N ILE A 53 5.90 5.39 -19.42
CA ILE A 53 6.47 5.68 -18.10
C ILE A 53 7.46 4.56 -17.71
N SER A 54 8.74 4.90 -17.58
CA SER A 54 9.73 3.98 -17.03
C SER A 54 9.40 3.62 -15.58
N LEU A 55 9.75 2.40 -15.15
CA LEU A 55 9.58 1.94 -13.76
C LEU A 55 10.19 2.92 -12.75
N LYS A 56 11.29 3.60 -13.13
CA LYS A 56 11.94 4.63 -12.32
C LYS A 56 11.01 5.80 -12.03
N VAL A 57 10.32 6.32 -13.05
CA VAL A 57 9.41 7.46 -12.92
C VAL A 57 8.17 7.07 -12.10
N ALA A 58 7.61 5.88 -12.34
CA ALA A 58 6.49 5.38 -11.56
C ALA A 58 6.85 5.25 -10.06
N ARG A 59 8.00 4.64 -9.75
CA ARG A 59 8.49 4.52 -8.37
C ARG A 59 8.72 5.89 -7.74
N ASP A 60 9.38 6.80 -8.46
CA ASP A 60 9.70 8.12 -7.92
C ASP A 60 8.43 8.93 -7.64
N ARG A 61 7.36 8.78 -8.44
CA ARG A 61 6.05 9.39 -8.16
C ARG A 61 5.41 8.83 -6.89
N VAL A 62 5.32 7.51 -6.76
CA VAL A 62 4.73 6.86 -5.59
C VAL A 62 5.51 7.22 -4.32
N GLU A 63 6.84 7.19 -4.40
CA GLU A 63 7.73 7.56 -3.30
C GLU A 63 7.52 9.03 -2.87
N ARG A 64 7.38 9.95 -3.85
CA ARG A 64 7.06 11.35 -3.60
C ARG A 64 5.72 11.52 -2.88
N GLU A 65 4.67 10.89 -3.40
CA GLU A 65 3.31 10.99 -2.83
C GLU A 65 3.26 10.43 -1.40
N LEU A 66 3.92 9.30 -1.15
CA LEU A 66 3.96 8.64 0.17
C LEU A 66 4.70 9.50 1.20
N VAL A 67 5.89 10.00 0.86
CA VAL A 67 6.68 10.86 1.74
C VAL A 67 5.93 12.15 2.06
N GLY A 68 5.30 12.78 1.06
CA GLY A 68 4.50 13.98 1.26
C GLY A 68 3.31 13.75 2.18
N THR A 69 2.56 12.67 1.96
CA THR A 69 1.39 12.32 2.77
C THR A 69 1.77 12.12 4.24
N VAL A 70 2.79 11.30 4.51
CA VAL A 70 3.22 11.02 5.88
C VAL A 70 3.78 12.26 6.55
N LEU A 71 4.54 13.09 5.84
CA LEU A 71 5.04 14.36 6.40
C LEU A 71 3.90 15.29 6.81
N SER A 72 2.85 15.40 5.99
CA SER A 72 1.67 16.20 6.32
C SER A 72 0.91 15.63 7.53
N GLU A 73 0.69 14.32 7.59
CA GLU A 73 0.03 13.65 8.73
C GLU A 73 0.79 13.83 10.04
N GLN A 74 2.12 13.82 9.98
CA GLN A 74 2.99 13.98 11.15
C GLN A 74 3.33 15.46 11.46
N GLY A 75 2.69 16.42 10.78
CA GLY A 75 2.89 17.85 11.00
C GLY A 75 4.34 18.31 10.75
N GLY A 76 5.03 17.69 9.79
CA GLY A 76 6.43 17.96 9.49
C GLY A 76 7.43 17.36 10.47
N ASN A 77 7.00 16.52 11.42
CA ASN A 77 7.91 15.85 12.34
C ASN A 77 8.68 14.72 11.64
N ILE A 78 9.92 15.04 11.25
CA ILE A 78 10.81 14.13 10.51
C ILE A 78 11.06 12.82 11.27
N ALA A 79 11.15 12.86 12.60
CA ALA A 79 11.39 11.65 13.39
C ALA A 79 10.21 10.67 13.31
N LYS A 80 8.98 11.19 13.50
CA LYS A 80 7.76 10.39 13.43
C LYS A 80 7.46 9.92 12.01
N ALA A 81 7.73 10.78 11.03
CA ALA A 81 7.55 10.42 9.62
C ALA A 81 8.51 9.31 9.19
N ALA A 82 9.77 9.35 9.62
CA ALA A 82 10.74 8.30 9.32
C ALA A 82 10.34 6.96 9.96
N GLU A 83 9.86 6.99 11.21
CA GLU A 83 9.34 5.81 11.91
C GLU A 83 8.10 5.23 11.21
N ALA A 84 7.13 6.07 10.84
CA ALA A 84 5.92 5.66 10.14
C ALA A 84 6.22 5.08 8.74
N LEU A 85 7.24 5.60 8.05
CA LEU A 85 7.71 5.08 6.77
C LEU A 85 8.64 3.86 6.91
N GLY A 86 9.05 3.49 8.13
CA GLY A 86 9.97 2.37 8.37
C GLY A 86 11.39 2.62 7.87
N VAL A 87 11.82 3.88 7.79
CA VAL A 87 13.14 4.28 7.28
C VAL A 87 13.94 5.03 8.34
N SER A 88 15.26 5.13 8.13
CA SER A 88 16.10 5.97 8.98
C SER A 88 15.85 7.46 8.70
N ARG A 89 16.12 8.34 9.69
CA ARG A 89 16.05 9.79 9.48
C ARG A 89 16.92 10.28 8.32
N PRO A 90 18.20 9.86 8.18
CA PRO A 90 19.02 10.20 7.01
C PRO A 90 18.37 9.78 5.68
N THR A 91 17.79 8.57 5.62
CA THR A 91 17.07 8.10 4.42
C THR A 91 15.88 9.00 4.09
N LEU A 92 15.12 9.44 5.09
CA LEU A 92 14.02 10.38 4.86
C LEU A 92 14.53 11.74 4.35
N TYR A 93 15.65 12.26 4.88
CA TYR A 93 16.27 13.47 4.36
C TYR A 93 16.72 13.32 2.90
N ASP A 94 17.32 12.19 2.54
CA ASP A 94 17.73 11.90 1.16
C ASP A 94 16.52 11.81 0.22
N LEU A 95 15.42 11.19 0.66
CA LEU A 95 14.15 11.13 -0.07
C LEU A 95 13.56 12.52 -0.26
N MET A 96 13.51 13.34 0.79
CA MET A 96 13.02 14.72 0.71
C MET A 96 13.87 15.56 -0.25
N LYS A 97 15.20 15.41 -0.20
CA LYS A 97 16.12 16.11 -1.11
C LYS A 97 15.93 15.66 -2.55
N LYS A 98 15.83 14.35 -2.79
CA LYS A 98 15.58 13.75 -4.10
C LYS A 98 14.30 14.29 -4.75
N HIS A 99 13.27 14.53 -3.94
CA HIS A 99 11.94 14.98 -4.40
C HIS A 99 11.70 16.49 -4.28
N GLY A 100 12.71 17.26 -3.87
CA GLY A 100 12.60 18.72 -3.71
C GLY A 100 11.64 19.16 -2.61
N MET A 101 11.47 18.35 -1.55
CA MET A 101 10.57 18.61 -0.42
C MET A 101 11.26 19.28 0.78
N GLY A 102 12.55 19.61 0.67
CA GLY A 102 13.27 20.40 1.67
C GLY A 102 13.12 21.89 1.36
N GLY A 103 12.31 22.59 2.15
CA GLY A 103 12.29 24.06 2.18
C GLY A 103 13.49 24.63 2.95
N SER A 104 13.98 25.79 2.52
CA SER A 104 15.01 26.62 3.17
C SER A 104 14.71 26.97 4.62
#